data_AF-A0AAV8X043-F1
#
_entry.id   AF-A0AAV8X043-F1
#
_cell.length_a   1.000
_cell.length_b   1.000
_cell.length_c   1.000
_cell.angle_alpha   90.00
_cell.angle_beta   90.00
_cell.angle_gamma   90.00
#
_symmetry.space_group_name_H-M   'P 1'
#
loop_
_entity.id
_entity.type
_entity.pdbx_description
1 polymer ?
#
loop_
_entity_poly.entity_id
_entity_poly.type
_entity_poly.pdbx_seq_one_letter_code
_entity_poly.pdbx_strand_id
1 'polypeptide(L)'
;MATLNFLNTAPNTPEATYTETHIRERNYTERLNGIFKARFRCIMGDRKLRYDSVKVGHIINACAILHNICVEGRLDNDFEIEIQMNDVDMGNQVLLHNEGNIARQNLIKRILCRIKNI
;
A
#
# COMPACT_ATOMS: atom_id res chain seq x y z
N MET A 1 -9.71 23.28 22.35
CA MET A 1 -9.16 22.00 21.84
C MET A 1 -7.65 22.11 21.88
N ALA A 2 -7.00 21.21 22.62
CA ALA A 2 -5.59 21.32 23.00
C ALA A 2 -4.65 21.24 21.79
N THR A 3 -3.88 22.30 21.55
CA THR A 3 -2.70 22.30 20.71
C THR A 3 -1.61 21.48 21.40
N LEU A 4 -1.31 20.31 20.83
CA LEU A 4 -0.25 19.44 21.34
C LEU A 4 1.13 20.08 21.08
N ASN A 5 1.76 20.56 22.15
CA ASN A 5 3.08 21.19 22.21
C ASN A 5 4.26 20.18 22.04
N PHE A 6 4.16 19.22 21.11
CA PHE A 6 5.22 18.22 20.95
C PHE A 6 6.56 18.81 20.48
N LEU A 7 6.53 19.94 19.75
CA LEU A 7 7.71 20.53 19.13
C LEU A 7 8.60 21.33 20.10
N ASN A 8 8.16 21.56 21.34
CA ASN A 8 8.91 22.33 22.34
C ASN A 8 9.28 21.46 23.54
N THR A 9 9.92 20.32 23.27
CA THR A 9 10.50 19.47 24.30
C THR A 9 11.93 19.92 24.58
N ALA A 10 12.30 19.98 25.86
CA ALA A 10 13.66 20.36 26.23
C ALA A 10 14.65 19.29 25.73
N PRO A 11 15.81 19.68 25.16
CA PRO A 11 16.78 18.72 24.64
C PRO A 11 17.28 17.79 25.76
N ASN A 12 17.53 16.52 25.41
CA ASN A 12 17.98 15.44 26.31
C ASN A 12 16.95 14.96 27.36
N THR A 13 15.66 15.25 27.19
CA THR A 13 14.63 14.64 28.02
C THR A 13 14.01 13.41 27.34
N PRO A 14 13.44 12.46 28.09
CA PRO A 14 12.69 11.34 27.52
C PRO A 14 11.58 11.77 26.55
N GLU A 15 10.95 12.92 26.81
CA GLU A 15 9.90 13.51 25.98
C GLU A 15 10.43 13.96 24.62
N ALA A 16 11.66 14.51 24.57
CA ALA A 16 12.30 14.90 23.32
C ALA A 16 12.64 13.67 22.46
N THR A 17 13.20 12.63 23.07
CA THR A 17 13.49 11.36 22.37
C THR A 17 12.22 10.68 21.85
N TYR A 18 11.16 10.66 22.66
CA TYR A 18 9.85 10.15 22.23
C TYR A 18 9.32 10.92 21.02
N THR A 19 9.35 12.26 21.11
CA THR A 19 8.86 13.14 20.05
C THR A 19 9.64 12.94 18.76
N GLU A 20 10.98 12.92 18.82
CA GLU A 20 11.83 12.73 17.64
C GLU A 20 11.52 11.39 16.95
N THR A 21 11.40 10.33 17.75
CA THR A 21 11.04 8.99 17.25
C THR A 21 9.64 9.00 16.62
N HIS A 22 8.67 9.61 17.29
CA HIS A 22 7.30 9.69 16.79
C HIS A 22 7.21 10.48 15.47
N ILE A 23 7.92 11.60 15.36
CA ILE A 23 7.99 12.40 14.12
C ILE A 23 8.62 11.59 13.00
N ARG A 24 9.72 10.86 13.28
CA ARG A 24 10.39 9.99 12.30
C ARG A 24 9.43 8.94 11.75
N GLU A 25 8.73 8.22 12.62
CA GLU A 25 7.77 7.18 12.25
C GLU A 25 6.58 7.75 11.47
N ARG A 26 6.06 8.91 11.89
CA ARG A 26 4.98 9.62 11.19
C ARG A 26 5.39 9.99 9.77
N ASN A 27 6.60 10.54 9.60
CA ASN A 27 7.14 10.89 8.29
C ASN A 27 7.29 9.66 7.37
N TYR A 28 7.72 8.52 7.92
CA TYR A 28 7.80 7.28 7.16
C TYR A 28 6.42 6.77 6.73
N THR A 29 5.47 6.75 7.66
CA THR A 29 4.09 6.32 7.43
C THR A 29 3.38 7.20 6.40
N GLU A 30 3.56 8.52 6.46
CA GLU A 30 2.99 9.46 5.49
C GLU A 30 3.55 9.25 4.08
N ARG A 31 4.87 9.04 3.96
CA ARG A 31 5.50 8.71 2.67
C ARG A 31 4.99 7.40 2.10
N LEU A 32 4.91 6.35 2.93
CA LEU A 32 4.36 5.05 2.52
C LEU A 32 2.91 5.18 2.03
N ASN A 33 2.08 5.93 2.76
CA ASN A 33 0.72 6.23 2.37
C ASN A 33 0.64 7.00 1.04
N GLY A 34 1.58 7.92 0.79
CA GLY A 34 1.71 8.62 -0.48
C GLY A 34 1.99 7.66 -1.64
N ILE A 35 2.97 6.76 -1.48
CA ILE A 35 3.32 5.73 -2.47
C ILE A 35 2.12 4.83 -2.76
N PHE A 36 1.43 4.37 -1.72
CA PHE A 36 0.28 3.48 -1.86
C PHE A 36 -0.90 4.17 -2.55
N LYS A 37 -1.18 5.43 -2.24
CA LYS A 37 -2.24 6.20 -2.92
C LYS A 37 -1.90 6.49 -4.38
N ALA A 38 -0.63 6.78 -4.68
CA ALA A 38 -0.18 7.03 -6.05
C ALA A 38 -0.25 5.75 -6.91
N ARG A 39 0.16 4.60 -6.36
CA ARG A 39 0.20 3.34 -7.10
C ARG A 39 -1.15 2.62 -7.15
N PHE A 40 -1.94 2.68 -6.07
CA PHE A 40 -3.20 1.93 -5.95
C PHE A 40 -4.40 2.86 -5.78
N ARG A 41 -5.16 3.03 -6.88
CA ARG A 41 -6.40 3.84 -6.88
C ARG A 41 -7.45 3.34 -5.88
N CYS A 42 -7.43 2.06 -5.48
CA CYS A 42 -8.33 1.53 -4.46
C CYS A 42 -8.12 2.14 -3.05
N ILE A 43 -7.00 2.85 -2.84
CA ILE A 43 -6.66 3.58 -1.62
C ILE A 43 -6.95 5.10 -1.77
N MET A 44 -7.12 5.60 -3.00
CA MET A 44 -7.21 7.04 -3.29
C MET A 44 -8.56 7.65 -2.86
N GLY A 45 -8.47 8.85 -2.29
CA GLY A 45 -9.35 9.37 -1.24
C GLY A 45 -10.73 9.92 -1.63
N ASP A 46 -11.11 9.99 -2.90
CA ASP A 46 -12.45 10.51 -3.28
C ASP A 46 -13.58 9.64 -2.73
N ARG A 47 -13.27 8.40 -2.35
CA ARG A 47 -14.15 7.51 -1.61
C ARG A 47 -13.32 6.85 -0.51
N LYS A 48 -13.42 7.35 0.73
CA LYS A 48 -12.96 6.60 1.91
C LYS A 48 -13.34 5.13 1.74
N LEU A 49 -12.42 4.19 2.03
CA LEU A 49 -12.73 2.77 1.95
C LEU A 49 -13.98 2.50 2.79
N ARG A 50 -15.09 2.14 2.14
CA ARG A 50 -16.38 1.86 2.80
C ARG A 50 -16.40 0.45 3.38
N TYR A 51 -15.28 0.02 3.94
CA TYR A 51 -15.06 -1.31 4.45
C TYR A 51 -14.74 -1.24 5.94
N ASP A 52 -15.12 -2.27 6.67
CA ASP A 52 -14.71 -2.43 8.06
C ASP A 52 -13.17 -2.48 8.17
N SER A 53 -12.65 -2.05 9.31
CA SER A 53 -11.23 -2.03 9.63
C SER A 53 -10.49 -3.34 9.32
N VAL A 54 -11.10 -4.50 9.56
CA VAL A 54 -10.52 -5.81 9.25
C VAL A 54 -10.30 -5.96 7.75
N LYS A 55 -11.31 -5.58 6.96
CA LYS A 55 -11.27 -5.68 5.50
C LYS A 55 -10.33 -4.65 4.87
N VAL A 56 -10.25 -3.45 5.46
CA VAL A 56 -9.22 -2.46 5.09
C VAL A 56 -7.82 -3.06 5.33
N GLY A 57 -7.59 -3.71 6.47
CA GLY A 57 -6.32 -4.38 6.76
C GLY A 57 -5.92 -5.40 5.68
N HIS A 58 -6.87 -6.22 5.21
CA HIS A 58 -6.62 -7.15 4.11
C HIS A 58 -6.26 -6.46 2.80
N ILE A 59 -6.93 -5.35 2.47
CA ILE A 59 -6.63 -4.56 1.26
C ILE A 59 -5.23 -3.97 1.33
N ILE A 60 -4.86 -3.36 2.46
CA ILE A 60 -3.52 -2.80 2.67
C ILE A 60 -2.45 -3.88 2.58
N ASN A 61 -2.69 -5.05 3.19
CA ASN A 61 -1.74 -6.17 3.12
C ASN A 61 -1.54 -6.66 1.67
N ALA A 62 -2.62 -6.79 0.89
CA ALA A 62 -2.53 -7.12 -0.52
C ALA A 62 -1.73 -6.06 -1.31
N CYS A 63 -1.96 -4.77 -1.05
CA CYS A 63 -1.22 -3.68 -1.68
C CYS A 63 0.28 -3.72 -1.34
N ALA A 64 0.64 -4.03 -0.09
CA ALA A 64 2.04 -4.19 0.32
C ALA A 64 2.72 -5.36 -0.41
N ILE A 65 2.04 -6.50 -0.51
CA ILE A 65 2.54 -7.67 -1.24
C ILE A 65 2.75 -7.32 -2.73
N LEU A 66 1.76 -6.68 -3.36
CA LEU A 66 1.86 -6.27 -4.76
C LEU A 66 2.96 -5.24 -4.98
N HIS A 67 3.12 -4.28 -4.07
CA HIS A 67 4.21 -3.31 -4.11
C HIS A 67 5.57 -4.00 -4.08
N ASN A 68 5.76 -4.99 -3.19
CA ASN A 68 7.02 -5.74 -3.11
C ASN A 68 7.33 -6.48 -4.41
N ILE A 69 6.32 -7.04 -5.08
CA ILE A 69 6.48 -7.69 -6.40
C ILE A 69 6.87 -6.67 -7.46
N CYS A 70 6.24 -5.48 -7.47
CA CYS A 70 6.61 -4.41 -8.38
C CYS A 70 8.06 -3.96 -8.17
N VAL A 71 8.49 -3.82 -6.91
CA VAL A 71 9.87 -3.47 -6.57
C VAL A 71 10.85 -4.55 -7.02
N GLU A 72 10.55 -5.82 -6.77
CA GLU A 72 11.37 -6.96 -7.22
C GLU A 72 11.47 -7.01 -8.76
N GLY A 73 10.35 -6.77 -9.45
CA GLY A 73 10.26 -6.74 -10.90
C GLY A 73 10.76 -5.46 -11.56
N ARG A 74 11.24 -4.48 -10.79
CA ARG A 74 11.62 -3.13 -11.28
C ARG A 74 10.53 -2.47 -12.13
N LEU A 75 9.28 -2.64 -11.72
CA LEU A 75 8.13 -2.03 -12.37
C LEU A 75 7.98 -0.60 -11.83
N ASP A 76 8.22 0.38 -12.70
CA ASP A 76 8.14 1.80 -12.37
C ASP A 76 6.75 2.17 -11.81
N ASN A 77 6.69 3.28 -11.07
CA ASN A 77 5.44 3.78 -10.48
C ASN A 77 4.55 4.50 -11.50
N ASP A 78 4.97 4.57 -12.77
CA ASP A 78 4.47 5.50 -13.78
C ASP A 78 3.19 5.02 -14.49
N PHE A 79 2.28 4.42 -13.73
CA PHE A 79 0.96 4.10 -14.24
C PHE A 79 0.03 5.31 -14.05
N GLU A 80 0.29 6.39 -14.80
CA GLU A 80 -0.81 7.27 -15.22
C GLU A 80 -1.72 6.47 -16.16
N ILE A 81 -2.59 5.63 -15.59
CA ILE A 81 -3.66 5.01 -16.36
C ILE A 81 -4.64 6.13 -16.67
N GLU A 82 -4.54 6.74 -17.85
CA GLU A 82 -5.66 7.46 -18.46
C GLU A 82 -6.81 6.47 -18.58
N ILE A 83 -7.85 6.65 -17.77
CA ILE A 83 -9.07 5.86 -17.90
C ILE A 83 -9.78 6.38 -19.16
N GLN A 84 -9.45 5.79 -20.32
CA GLN A 84 -10.35 5.88 -21.46
C GLN A 84 -11.59 5.05 -21.10
N MET A 85 -12.69 5.73 -20.81
CA MET A 85 -14.01 5.13 -20.70
C MET A 85 -14.46 4.69 -22.10
N ASN A 86 -13.86 3.61 -22.60
CA ASN A 86 -14.33 2.95 -23.81
C ASN A 86 -15.26 1.82 -23.37
N ASP A 87 -16.49 1.85 -23.88
CA ASP A 87 -17.52 0.84 -23.62
C ASP A 87 -16.94 -0.58 -23.83
N VAL A 88 -16.83 -1.35 -22.75
CA VAL A 88 -16.07 -2.61 -22.74
C VAL A 88 -16.88 -3.72 -23.40
N ASP A 89 -16.38 -4.22 -24.53
CA ASP A 89 -16.82 -5.49 -25.13
C ASP A 89 -16.45 -6.67 -24.19
N MET A 90 -17.45 -7.46 -23.84
CA MET A 90 -17.43 -8.52 -22.81
C MET A 90 -16.52 -9.71 -23.18
N GLY A 91 -16.10 -9.84 -24.44
CA GLY A 91 -15.33 -10.98 -24.94
C GLY A 91 -13.87 -11.06 -24.47
N ASN A 92 -13.24 -9.93 -24.16
CA ASN A 92 -11.81 -9.88 -23.83
C ASN A 92 -11.48 -10.00 -22.33
N GLN A 93 -12.48 -10.00 -21.44
CA GLN A 93 -12.25 -10.08 -19.98
C GLN A 93 -11.70 -11.44 -19.51
N VAL A 94 -12.02 -12.54 -20.19
CA VAL A 94 -11.69 -13.90 -19.72
C VAL A 94 -10.19 -14.21 -19.78
N LEU A 95 -9.47 -13.70 -20.78
CA LEU A 95 -8.01 -13.92 -20.93
C LEU A 95 -7.19 -13.12 -19.90
N LEU A 96 -7.54 -11.85 -19.67
CA LEU A 96 -6.92 -11.01 -18.63
C LEU A 96 -7.15 -11.56 -17.21
N HIS A 97 -8.31 -12.20 -16.98
CA HIS A 97 -8.63 -12.82 -15.70
C HIS A 97 -7.72 -14.01 -15.37
N ASN A 98 -7.22 -14.72 -16.39
CA ASN A 98 -6.39 -15.91 -16.20
C ASN A 98 -4.94 -15.57 -15.85
N GLU A 99 -4.37 -14.52 -16.43
CA GLU A 99 -3.00 -14.08 -16.11
C GLU A 99 -2.87 -13.62 -14.66
N GLY A 100 -3.83 -12.82 -14.18
CA GLY A 100 -3.87 -12.39 -12.78
C GLY A 100 -4.01 -13.57 -11.80
N ASN A 101 -4.82 -14.57 -12.16
CA ASN A 101 -4.97 -15.79 -11.38
C ASN A 101 -3.67 -16.63 -11.35
N ILE A 102 -2.96 -16.74 -12.48
CA ILE A 102 -1.68 -17.45 -12.58
C ILE A 102 -0.60 -16.73 -11.77
N ALA A 103 -0.48 -15.40 -11.90
CA ALA A 103 0.46 -14.60 -11.11
C ALA A 103 0.20 -14.75 -9.61
N ARG A 104 -1.07 -14.73 -9.19
CA ARG A 104 -1.48 -14.99 -7.80
C ARG A 104 -1.05 -16.38 -7.33
N GLN A 105 -1.32 -17.42 -8.12
CA GLN A 105 -0.96 -18.81 -7.76
C GLN A 105 0.56 -18.99 -7.64
N ASN A 106 1.34 -18.39 -8.53
CA ASN A 106 2.80 -18.44 -8.51
C ASN A 106 3.37 -17.72 -7.28
N LEU A 107 2.81 -16.57 -6.93
CA LEU A 107 3.19 -15.84 -5.72
C LEU A 107 2.88 -16.63 -4.45
N ILE A 108 1.69 -17.24 -4.35
CA ILE A 108 1.32 -18.10 -3.22
C ILE A 108 2.32 -19.25 -3.07
N LYS A 109 2.68 -19.91 -4.17
CA LYS A 109 3.71 -20.96 -4.16
C LYS A 109 5.07 -20.45 -3.67
N ARG A 110 5.52 -19.28 -4.14
CA ARG A 110 6.79 -18.66 -3.72
C ARG A 110 6.80 -18.33 -2.22
N ILE A 111 5.74 -17.73 -1.70
CA ILE A 111 5.64 -17.36 -0.28
C ILE A 111 5.56 -18.61 0.61
N LEU A 112 4.75 -19.60 0.24
CA LEU A 112 4.64 -20.86 1.00
C LEU A 112 5.95 -21.65 1.00
N CYS A 113 6.71 -21.66 -0.10
CA CYS A 113 8.06 -22.26 -0.12
C CYS A 113 9.02 -21.55 0.82
N ARG A 114 8.90 -20.23 0.97
CA ARG A 114 9.79 -19.44 1.83
C ARG A 114 9.49 -19.64 3.32
N ILE A 115 8.21 -19.84 3.67
CA ILE A 115 7.78 -20.13 5.05
C ILE A 115 8.13 -21.56 5.47
N LYS A 116 8.06 -22.54 4.56
CA LYS A 116 8.37 -23.94 4.87
C LYS A 116 9.87 -24.28 4.95
N ASN A 117 10.75 -23.36 4.54
CA ASN A 117 12.20 -23.51 4.58
C ASN A 117 12.87 -22.63 5.67
N ILE A 118 12.07 -22.10 6.60
CA ILE A 118 12.49 -21.46 7.84
C ILE A 118 12.03 -22.37 8.97
#